data_AF-A0A369XYG3-F1
#
_entry.id   AF-A0A369XYG3-F1
#
_cell.length_a   1.000
_cell.length_b   1.000
_cell.length_c   1.000
_cell.angle_alpha   90.00
_cell.angle_beta   90.00
_cell.angle_gamma   90.00
#
_symmetry.space_group_name_H-M   'P 1'
#
loop_
_entity.id
_entity.type
_entity.pdbx_description
1 polymer ?
#
loop_
_entity_poly.entity_id
_entity_poly.type
_entity_poly.pdbx_seq_one_letter_code
_entity_poly.pdbx_strand_id
1 'polypeptide(L)'
;MKIFFKLLSILIMISIIYFSSQPIDISLKQSQFVRDLIGINFQSMGIDFRKLAHLGIYMFLGFSVVLSFSIVDRKTLLLVFLGIFIFACIDELHQTFIPGRGGQFSDVLIDCAGGIIGMIFGRKLQIKSHKDS
;
A
#
# COMPACT_ATOMS: atom_id res chain seq x y z
N MET A 1 15.71 -12.76 9.60
CA MET A 1 14.38 -12.11 9.44
C MET A 1 14.40 -10.80 8.63
N LYS A 2 15.36 -9.89 8.81
CA LYS A 2 15.37 -8.57 8.10
C LYS A 2 15.45 -8.68 6.57
N ILE A 3 16.30 -9.58 6.05
CA ILE A 3 16.44 -9.81 4.61
C ILE A 3 15.11 -10.27 3.97
N PHE A 4 14.35 -11.09 4.69
CA PHE A 4 13.04 -11.56 4.26
C PHE A 4 12.07 -10.39 4.10
N PHE A 5 12.01 -9.47 5.08
CA PHE A 5 11.15 -8.29 4.97
C PHE A 5 11.57 -7.31 3.86
N LYS A 6 12.86 -7.20 3.55
CA LYS A 6 13.33 -6.44 2.37
C LYS A 6 12.87 -7.07 1.05
N LEU A 7 13.00 -8.38 0.92
CA LEU A 7 12.53 -9.09 -0.27
C LEU A 7 11.00 -9.00 -0.39
N LEU A 8 10.30 -9.11 0.74
CA LEU A 8 8.84 -8.93 0.80
C LEU A 8 8.43 -7.52 0.38
N SER A 9 9.11 -6.46 0.84
CA SER A 9 8.79 -5.09 0.42
C SER A 9 8.98 -4.89 -1.08
N ILE A 10 10.04 -5.46 -1.66
CA ILE A 10 10.28 -5.41 -3.11
C ILE A 10 9.15 -6.14 -3.87
N LEU A 11 8.76 -7.34 -3.41
CA LEU A 11 7.65 -8.09 -4.00
C LEU A 11 6.33 -7.31 -3.95
N ILE A 12 6.07 -6.62 -2.84
CA ILE A 12 4.87 -5.78 -2.69
C ILE A 12 4.92 -4.60 -3.68
N MET A 13 6.06 -3.92 -3.82
CA MET A 13 6.22 -2.84 -4.80
C MET A 13 5.98 -3.31 -6.24
N ILE A 14 6.50 -4.49 -6.61
CA ILE A 14 6.25 -5.10 -7.93
C ILE A 14 4.75 -5.39 -8.11
N SER A 15 4.09 -5.88 -7.06
CA SER A 15 2.66 -6.17 -7.10
C SER A 15 1.83 -4.90 -7.29
N ILE A 16 2.20 -3.79 -6.61
CA ILE A 16 1.55 -2.48 -6.78
C ILE A 16 1.65 -2.03 -8.24
N ILE A 17 2.86 -2.03 -8.80
CA ILE A 17 3.07 -1.62 -10.21
C ILE A 17 2.25 -2.50 -11.16
N TYR A 18 2.26 -3.82 -10.94
CA TYR A 18 1.48 -4.75 -11.77
C TYR A 18 -0.02 -4.44 -11.76
N PHE A 19 -0.61 -4.15 -10.60
CA PHE A 19 -2.01 -3.77 -10.48
C PHE A 19 -2.29 -2.38 -11.06
N SER A 20 -1.37 -1.43 -10.87
CA SER A 20 -1.47 -0.08 -11.40
C SER A 20 -1.35 -0.02 -12.92
N SER A 21 -0.65 -0.97 -13.55
CA SER A 21 -0.58 -1.09 -15.01
C SER A 21 -1.86 -1.65 -15.65
N GLN A 22 -2.85 -2.09 -14.86
CA GLN A 22 -4.09 -2.63 -15.40
C GLN A 22 -5.05 -1.51 -15.86
N PRO A 23 -5.54 -1.57 -17.12
CA PRO A 23 -6.64 -0.75 -17.62
C PRO A 23 -7.86 -0.75 -16.70
N ILE A 24 -8.63 0.36 -16.72
CA ILE A 24 -9.74 0.54 -15.79
C ILE A 24 -10.82 -0.55 -15.91
N ASP A 25 -11.11 -1.05 -17.11
CA ASP A 25 -12.12 -2.08 -17.35
C ASP A 25 -11.74 -3.43 -16.72
N ILE A 26 -10.46 -3.81 -16.78
CA ILE A 26 -9.93 -5.00 -16.11
C ILE A 26 -10.01 -4.84 -14.59
N SER A 27 -9.61 -3.67 -14.08
CA SER A 27 -9.67 -3.37 -12.64
C SER A 27 -11.10 -3.38 -12.08
N LEU A 28 -12.07 -2.93 -12.87
CA LEU A 28 -13.50 -2.95 -12.54
C LEU A 28 -14.03 -4.38 -12.49
N LYS A 29 -13.69 -5.21 -13.48
CA LYS A 29 -14.08 -6.64 -13.52
C LYS A 29 -13.54 -7.42 -12.32
N GLN A 30 -12.29 -7.18 -11.93
CA GLN A 30 -11.71 -7.80 -10.72
C GLN A 30 -12.48 -7.36 -9.46
N SER A 31 -12.82 -6.08 -9.36
CA SER A 31 -13.60 -5.56 -8.24
C SER A 31 -15.02 -6.13 -8.19
N GLN A 32 -15.65 -6.34 -9.35
CA GLN A 32 -16.97 -6.99 -9.48
C GLN A 32 -16.90 -8.46 -9.08
N PHE A 33 -15.91 -9.21 -9.57
CA PHE A 33 -15.73 -10.61 -9.20
C PHE A 33 -15.58 -10.80 -7.68
N VAL A 34 -14.80 -9.94 -7.01
CA VAL A 34 -14.64 -10.01 -5.55
C VAL A 34 -15.95 -9.65 -4.83
N ARG A 35 -16.71 -8.68 -5.34
CA ARG A 35 -18.04 -8.34 -4.80
C ARG A 35 -18.99 -9.51 -4.90
N ASP A 36 -19.03 -10.19 -6.04
CA ASP A 36 -19.93 -11.32 -6.28
C ASP A 36 -19.55 -12.53 -5.42
N LEU A 37 -18.24 -12.76 -5.19
CA LEU A 37 -17.76 -13.84 -4.33
C LEU A 37 -18.09 -13.61 -2.85
N ILE A 38 -17.91 -12.39 -2.35
CA ILE A 38 -18.10 -12.07 -0.92
C ILE A 38 -19.57 -11.71 -0.63
N GLY A 39 -20.35 -11.32 -1.65
CA GLY A 39 -21.74 -10.89 -1.52
C GLY A 39 -21.90 -9.49 -0.90
N ILE A 40 -20.84 -8.68 -0.86
CA ILE A 40 -20.86 -7.33 -0.28
C ILE A 40 -20.89 -6.28 -1.39
N ASN A 41 -21.92 -5.42 -1.36
CA ASN A 41 -22.04 -4.30 -2.28
C ASN A 41 -21.32 -3.05 -1.74
N PHE A 42 -20.02 -2.92 -2.03
CA PHE A 42 -19.25 -1.73 -1.62
C PHE A 42 -19.72 -0.43 -2.30
N GLN A 43 -20.33 -0.53 -3.49
CA GLN A 43 -20.75 0.64 -4.25
C GLN A 43 -21.98 1.32 -3.68
N SER A 44 -22.91 0.57 -3.06
CA SER A 44 -24.03 1.17 -2.32
C SER A 44 -23.56 1.95 -1.09
N MET A 45 -22.34 1.69 -0.61
CA MET A 45 -21.70 2.41 0.50
C MET A 45 -20.81 3.57 0.03
N GLY A 46 -20.71 3.82 -1.28
CA GLY A 46 -19.82 4.83 -1.84
C GLY A 46 -18.32 4.47 -1.76
N ILE A 47 -17.98 3.21 -1.49
CA ILE A 47 -16.60 2.75 -1.33
C ILE A 47 -16.13 2.12 -2.65
N ASP A 48 -15.04 2.66 -3.20
CA ASP A 48 -14.32 2.03 -4.29
C ASP A 48 -13.40 0.94 -3.74
N PHE A 49 -13.68 -0.31 -4.12
CA PHE A 49 -12.92 -1.47 -3.67
C PHE A 49 -11.46 -1.42 -4.11
N ARG A 50 -11.15 -0.81 -5.27
CA ARG A 50 -9.76 -0.63 -5.70
C ARG A 50 -8.99 0.26 -4.75
N LYS A 51 -9.60 1.37 -4.32
CA LYS A 51 -8.98 2.30 -3.35
C LYS A 51 -8.74 1.61 -2.01
N LEU A 52 -9.65 0.72 -1.60
CA LEU A 52 -9.47 -0.12 -0.41
C LEU A 52 -8.32 -1.14 -0.57
N ALA A 53 -8.20 -1.76 -1.75
CA ALA A 53 -7.10 -2.69 -2.04
C ALA A 53 -5.74 -1.97 -2.04
N HIS A 54 -5.69 -0.77 -2.62
CA HIS A 54 -4.52 0.11 -2.61
C HIS A 54 -4.14 0.54 -1.19
N LEU A 55 -5.09 0.99 -0.38
CA LEU A 55 -4.90 1.25 1.05
C LEU A 55 -4.28 0.03 1.76
N GLY A 56 -4.80 -1.17 1.51
CA GLY A 56 -4.34 -2.41 2.11
C GLY A 56 -2.92 -2.80 1.70
N ILE A 57 -2.59 -2.75 0.40
CA ILE A 57 -1.26 -3.14 -0.10
C ILE A 57 -0.18 -2.15 0.35
N TYR A 58 -0.48 -0.85 0.39
CA TYR A 58 0.42 0.15 0.95
C TYR A 58 0.60 -0.01 2.48
N MET A 59 -0.42 -0.47 3.20
CA MET A 59 -0.27 -0.87 4.60
C MET A 59 0.72 -2.02 4.77
N PHE A 60 0.66 -3.06 3.95
CA PHE A 60 1.65 -4.13 3.99
C PHE A 60 3.05 -3.65 3.55
N LEU A 61 3.15 -2.71 2.62
CA LEU A 61 4.41 -2.08 2.24
C LEU A 61 5.02 -1.34 3.42
N GLY A 62 4.29 -0.42 4.06
CA GLY A 62 4.79 0.33 5.22
C GLY A 62 5.19 -0.56 6.40
N PHE A 63 4.41 -1.61 6.66
CA PHE A 63 4.72 -2.61 7.67
C PHE A 63 6.03 -3.36 7.38
N SER A 64 6.16 -3.92 6.17
CA SER A 64 7.33 -4.70 5.77
C SER A 64 8.60 -3.85 5.73
N VAL A 65 8.52 -2.62 5.21
CA VAL A 65 9.65 -1.69 5.15
C VAL A 65 10.14 -1.35 6.56
N VAL A 66 9.26 -1.03 7.52
CA VAL A 66 9.68 -0.77 8.91
C VAL A 66 10.39 -1.98 9.53
N LEU A 67 9.85 -3.19 9.35
CA LEU A 67 10.46 -4.43 9.87
C LEU A 67 11.79 -4.80 9.18
N SER A 68 12.09 -4.20 8.04
CA SER A 68 13.34 -4.41 7.31
C SER A 68 14.54 -3.68 7.95
N PHE A 69 14.29 -2.65 8.76
CA PHE A 69 15.32 -1.87 9.45
C PHE A 69 15.71 -2.48 10.80
N SER A 70 16.98 -2.34 11.17
CA SER A 70 17.52 -2.81 12.46
C SER A 70 17.11 -1.93 13.63
N ILE A 71 17.17 -0.62 13.41
CA ILE A 71 16.85 0.42 14.38
C ILE A 71 15.88 1.35 13.68
N VAL A 72 14.76 1.64 14.33
CA VAL A 72 13.74 2.54 13.79
C VAL A 72 13.61 3.72 14.73
N ASP A 73 14.40 4.74 14.44
CA ASP A 73 14.35 6.05 15.10
C ASP A 73 13.41 7.01 14.32
N ARG A 74 13.29 8.25 14.80
CA ARG A 74 12.44 9.26 14.15
C ARG A 74 12.89 9.56 12.71
N LYS A 75 14.20 9.58 12.45
CA LYS A 75 14.75 9.81 11.12
C LYS A 75 14.39 8.68 10.17
N THR A 76 14.51 7.43 10.61
CA THR A 76 14.11 6.24 9.84
C THR A 76 12.63 6.29 9.50
N LEU A 77 11.76 6.59 10.47
CA LEU A 77 10.32 6.73 10.21
C LEU A 77 10.02 7.82 9.18
N LEU A 78 10.69 8.97 9.27
CA LEU A 78 10.53 10.05 8.30
C LEU A 78 10.97 9.62 6.89
N LEU A 79 12.12 8.95 6.77
CA LEU A 79 12.61 8.44 5.48
C LEU A 79 11.67 7.39 4.87
N VAL A 80 11.15 6.48 5.69
CA VAL A 80 10.16 5.48 5.23
C VAL A 80 8.89 6.17 4.75
N PHE A 81 8.37 7.14 5.50
CA PHE A 81 7.20 7.90 5.10
C PHE A 81 7.43 8.65 3.78
N LEU A 82 8.55 9.37 3.65
CA LEU A 82 8.89 10.07 2.41
C LEU A 82 9.05 9.12 1.23
N GLY A 83 9.67 7.95 1.44
CA GLY A 83 9.78 6.91 0.42
C GLY A 83 8.42 6.40 -0.04
N ILE A 84 7.50 6.13 0.88
CA ILE A 84 6.12 5.72 0.57
C ILE A 84 5.38 6.83 -0.17
N PHE A 85 5.48 8.08 0.29
CA PHE A 85 4.83 9.22 -0.33
C PHE A 85 5.32 9.43 -1.77
N ILE A 86 6.63 9.40 -1.98
CA ILE A 86 7.21 9.51 -3.34
C ILE A 86 6.76 8.34 -4.20
N PHE A 87 6.74 7.12 -3.67
CA PHE A 87 6.29 5.94 -4.42
C PHE A 87 4.81 6.04 -4.80
N ALA A 88 3.94 6.49 -3.90
CA ALA A 88 2.52 6.74 -4.18
C ALA A 88 2.32 7.83 -5.25
N CYS A 89 3.09 8.92 -5.20
CA CYS A 89 3.08 9.92 -6.25
C CYS A 89 3.52 9.36 -7.62
N ILE A 90 4.55 8.51 -7.64
CA ILE A 90 5.03 7.86 -8.87
C ILE A 90 3.98 6.88 -9.39
N ASP A 91 3.34 6.11 -8.52
CA ASP A 91 2.30 5.14 -8.87
C ASP A 91 1.09 5.85 -9.50
N GLU A 92 0.61 6.93 -8.87
CA GLU A 92 -0.51 7.72 -9.39
C GLU A 92 -0.16 8.40 -10.71
N LEU A 93 1.05 8.95 -10.83
CA LEU A 93 1.55 9.49 -12.09
C LEU A 93 1.61 8.41 -13.17
N HIS A 94 2.11 7.23 -12.84
CA HIS A 94 2.15 6.08 -13.76
C HIS A 94 0.74 5.69 -14.21
N GLN A 95 -0.24 5.65 -13.30
CA GLN A 95 -1.64 5.38 -13.63
C GLN A 95 -2.23 6.40 -14.61
N THR A 96 -1.79 7.66 -14.61
CA THR A 96 -2.27 8.65 -15.60
C THR A 96 -1.94 8.31 -17.04
N PHE A 97 -0.94 7.45 -17.29
CA PHE A 97 -0.61 6.95 -18.62
C PHE A 97 -1.41 5.70 -19.01
N ILE A 98 -2.23 5.15 -18.11
CA ILE A 98 -3.02 3.95 -18.34
C ILE A 98 -4.42 4.31 -18.84
N PRO A 99 -4.91 3.68 -19.92
CA PRO A 99 -6.23 4.00 -20.49
C PRO A 99 -7.37 3.92 -19.48
N GLY A 100 -8.15 5.00 -19.42
CA GLY A 100 -9.32 5.12 -18.56
C GLY A 100 -9.04 5.31 -17.06
N ARG A 101 -7.77 5.45 -16.67
CA ARG A 101 -7.38 5.89 -15.32
C ARG A 101 -7.15 7.40 -15.33
N GLY A 102 -7.56 8.09 -14.27
CA GLY A 102 -7.33 9.51 -14.08
C GLY A 102 -6.63 9.73 -12.76
N GLY A 103 -5.59 10.57 -12.76
CA GLY A 103 -4.82 10.88 -11.55
C GLY A 103 -5.62 11.73 -10.56
N GLN A 104 -5.69 11.32 -9.30
CA GLN A 104 -6.32 12.05 -8.21
C GLN A 104 -5.34 12.17 -7.03
N PHE A 105 -5.13 13.39 -6.55
CA PHE A 105 -4.32 13.60 -5.35
C PHE A 105 -4.89 12.89 -4.12
N SER A 106 -6.21 12.69 -4.06
CA SER A 106 -6.84 11.88 -3.01
C SER A 106 -6.36 10.44 -2.97
N ASP A 107 -5.94 9.87 -4.10
CA ASP A 107 -5.53 8.47 -4.18
C ASP A 107 -4.12 8.30 -3.60
N VAL A 108 -3.23 9.27 -3.85
CA VAL A 108 -1.93 9.40 -3.14
C VAL A 108 -2.14 9.48 -1.63
N LEU A 109 -3.13 10.25 -1.16
CA LEU A 109 -3.42 10.37 0.27
C LEU A 109 -3.91 9.06 0.88
N ILE A 110 -4.73 8.30 0.15
CA ILE A 110 -5.20 6.97 0.57
C ILE A 110 -4.02 6.00 0.69
N ASP A 111 -3.15 5.95 -0.30
CA ASP A 111 -1.94 5.12 -0.29
C ASP A 111 -1.01 5.47 0.87
N CYS A 112 -0.81 6.77 1.11
CA CYS A 112 -0.03 7.26 2.24
C CYS A 112 -0.67 6.89 3.59
N ALA A 113 -1.99 6.98 3.71
CA ALA A 113 -2.70 6.56 4.91
C ALA A 113 -2.48 5.07 5.18
N GLY A 114 -2.55 4.23 4.14
CA GLY A 114 -2.22 2.82 4.22
C GLY A 114 -0.80 2.61 4.73
N GLY A 115 0.18 3.24 4.09
CA GLY A 115 1.58 3.21 4.48
C GLY A 115 1.83 3.61 5.94
N ILE A 116 1.22 4.70 6.40
CA ILE A 116 1.32 5.17 7.79
C ILE A 116 0.75 4.12 8.76
N ILE A 117 -0.42 3.54 8.47
CA ILE A 117 -1.02 2.49 9.29
C ILE A 117 -0.04 1.32 9.41
N GLY A 118 0.53 0.88 8.28
CA GLY A 118 1.55 -0.16 8.23
C GLY A 118 2.77 0.14 9.09
N MET A 119 3.30 1.36 8.97
CA MET A 119 4.44 1.83 9.76
C MET A 119 4.17 1.79 11.27
N ILE A 120 2.98 2.21 11.70
CA ILE A 120 2.58 2.19 13.12
C ILE A 120 2.59 0.75 13.65
N PHE A 121 1.99 -0.19 12.91
CA PHE A 121 1.97 -1.60 13.31
C PHE A 121 3.39 -2.19 13.34
N GLY A 122 4.21 -1.93 12.32
CA GLY A 122 5.59 -2.41 12.26
C GLY A 122 6.42 -1.88 13.44
N ARG A 123 6.25 -0.60 13.78
CA ARG A 123 6.97 0.03 14.89
C ARG A 123 6.57 -0.56 16.24
N LYS A 124 5.27 -0.78 16.48
CA LYS A 124 4.77 -1.42 17.70
C LYS A 124 5.38 -2.82 17.90
N LEU A 125 5.48 -3.60 16.82
CA LEU A 125 6.04 -4.95 16.87
C LEU A 125 7.54 -4.95 17.20
N GLN A 126 8.31 -4.00 16.66
CA GLN A 126 9.73 -3.88 17.00
C GLN A 126 9.99 -3.47 18.46
N ILE A 127 9.16 -2.57 19.01
CA ILE A 127 9.28 -2.16 20.42
C ILE A 127 9.03 -3.35 21.33
N LYS A 128 8.03 -4.19 21.03
CA LYS A 128 7.76 -5.41 21.78
C LYS A 128 8.95 -6.37 21.73
N SER A 129 9.49 -6.63 20.53
CA SER A 129 10.63 -7.54 20.35
C SER A 129 11.90 -7.11 21.09
N HIS A 130 12.11 -5.81 21.35
CA HIS A 130 13.26 -5.32 22.12
C HIS A 130 13.04 -5.33 23.64
N LYS A 131 11.78 -5.38 24.10
CA LYS A 131 11.48 -5.50 25.55
C LYS A 131 11.61 -6.95 26.03
N ASP A 132 11.40 -7.91 25.13
CA ASP A 132 11.38 -9.34 25.43
C ASP A 132 12.76 -10.03 25.24
N SER A 133 13.83 -9.26 24.95
CA SER A 133 15.20 -9.71 24.67
C SER A 133 16.21 -9.13 25.67
#